data_AF-A0A0A0V6Z9-F1
#
_entry.id   AF-A0A0A0V6Z9-F1
#
_cell.length_a   1.000
_cell.length_b   1.000
_cell.length_c   1.000
_cell.angle_alpha   90.00
_cell.angle_beta   90.00
_cell.angle_gamma   90.00
#
_symmetry.space_group_name_H-M   'P 1'
#
loop_
_entity.id
_entity.type
_entity.pdbx_description
1 polymer ?
#
loop_
_entity_poly.entity_id
_entity_poly.type
_entity_poly.pdbx_seq_one_letter_code
_entity_poly.pdbx_strand_id
1 'polypeptide(L)'
;LDGSNPSQEEADEGTEEAVESGLDLVLNQRLIETGFSKNDYKSYLKTYTKALQDKWKEMDKSENEINEAKQKLTEAVKKVLPKLSDLQFFMGESSNPDGLIGLLEYRQDGDVEKPIMMFFKHGLEEEKV
;
A
#
# COMPACT_ATOMS: atom_id res chain seq x y z
N LEU A 1 6.70 51.31 -28.41
CA LEU A 1 7.40 50.31 -27.57
C LEU A 1 6.57 50.26 -26.30
N ASP A 2 5.46 49.53 -26.33
CA ASP A 2 5.39 48.09 -25.98
C ASP A 2 5.74 47.92 -24.50
N GLY A 3 4.90 47.43 -23.62
CA GLY A 3 3.68 46.64 -23.74
C GLY A 3 3.44 46.11 -22.32
N SER A 4 2.18 46.16 -21.90
CA SER A 4 1.58 45.72 -20.64
C SER A 4 2.34 44.69 -19.79
N ASN A 5 2.40 44.95 -18.47
CA ASN A 5 1.98 43.94 -17.49
C ASN A 5 1.42 44.57 -16.19
N PRO A 6 0.13 44.96 -16.16
CA PRO A 6 -0.60 45.26 -14.93
C PRO A 6 -1.62 44.15 -14.59
N SER A 7 -1.49 43.56 -13.41
CA SER A 7 -2.53 42.97 -12.53
C SER A 7 -1.76 42.06 -11.56
N GLN A 8 -1.59 42.35 -10.27
CA GLN A 8 -2.63 42.61 -9.27
C GLN A 8 -3.79 41.64 -9.41
N GLU A 9 -3.59 40.41 -8.94
CA GLU A 9 -4.59 39.66 -8.20
C GLU A 9 -3.87 39.04 -6.99
N GLU A 10 -4.25 39.52 -5.81
CA GLU A 10 -4.34 38.71 -4.61
C GLU A 10 -5.19 37.48 -4.98
N ALA A 11 -4.55 36.34 -5.19
CA ALA A 11 -5.19 35.03 -5.14
C ALA A 11 -4.31 34.22 -4.20
N ASP A 12 -4.60 34.39 -2.92
CA ASP A 12 -5.27 33.36 -2.15
C ASP A 12 -4.17 32.50 -1.55
N GLU A 13 -4.05 32.55 -0.22
CA GLU A 13 -3.49 31.46 0.55
C GLU A 13 -4.42 30.26 0.32
N GLY A 14 -4.35 29.71 -0.90
CA GLY A 14 -4.73 28.37 -1.22
C GLY A 14 -3.75 27.49 -0.46
N THR A 15 -4.01 27.37 0.84
CA THR A 15 -3.98 26.08 1.49
C THR A 15 -4.60 25.18 0.44
N GLU A 16 -3.76 24.39 -0.24
CA GLU A 16 -4.26 23.17 -0.81
C GLU A 16 -4.86 22.48 0.41
N GLU A 17 -6.16 22.70 0.63
CA GLU A 17 -7.03 21.68 1.21
C GLU A 17 -6.74 20.50 0.31
N ALA A 18 -5.69 19.75 0.65
CA ALA A 18 -5.61 18.35 0.43
C ALA A 18 -6.90 17.90 1.09
N VAL A 19 -7.96 17.84 0.29
CA VAL A 19 -9.22 17.25 0.67
C VAL A 19 -8.81 15.84 0.99
N GLU A 20 -8.51 15.58 2.27
CA GLU A 20 -8.43 14.26 2.84
C GLU A 20 -9.86 13.72 2.86
N SER A 21 -10.46 13.56 1.68
CA SER A 21 -11.20 12.35 1.35
C SER A 21 -10.19 11.18 1.32
N GLY A 22 -9.40 11.07 2.39
CA GLY A 22 -8.56 9.95 2.68
C GLY A 22 -9.48 8.81 3.01
N LEU A 23 -9.19 7.65 2.46
CA LEU A 23 -9.85 6.43 2.87
C LEU A 23 -9.90 6.35 4.39
N ASP A 24 -11.09 6.17 4.95
CA ASP A 24 -11.29 6.06 6.40
C ASP A 24 -10.32 5.05 7.03
N LEU A 25 -9.99 3.97 6.29
CA LEU A 25 -8.98 3.00 6.67
C LEU A 25 -7.55 3.56 6.73
N VAL A 26 -7.14 4.39 5.76
CA VAL A 26 -5.81 5.03 5.73
C VAL A 26 -5.69 6.03 6.88
N LEU A 27 -6.72 6.84 7.12
CA LEU A 27 -6.76 7.84 8.18
C LEU A 27 -6.76 7.18 9.57
N ASN A 28 -7.62 6.18 9.78
CA ASN A 28 -7.76 5.50 11.07
C ASN A 28 -6.53 4.65 11.43
N GLN A 29 -5.88 4.03 10.45
CA GLN A 29 -4.67 3.23 10.66
C GLN A 29 -3.37 4.03 10.47
N ARG A 30 -3.47 5.35 10.22
CA ARG A 30 -2.34 6.26 9.99
C ARG A 30 -1.36 5.72 8.97
N LEU A 31 -1.89 5.17 7.87
CA LEU A 31 -1.07 4.59 6.83
C LEU A 31 -0.36 5.69 6.05
N ILE A 32 0.91 5.47 5.76
CA ILE A 32 1.79 6.41 5.06
C ILE A 32 1.93 5.93 3.62
N GLU A 33 1.55 6.77 2.65
CA GLU A 33 1.75 6.46 1.24
C GLU A 33 3.26 6.38 0.91
N THR A 34 3.64 5.38 0.12
CA THR A 34 5.01 5.19 -0.34
C THR A 34 5.05 4.82 -1.82
N GLY A 35 6.17 5.12 -2.48
CA GLY A 35 6.43 4.74 -3.85
C GLY A 35 7.32 3.51 -3.94
N PHE A 36 6.96 2.55 -4.79
CA PHE A 36 7.84 1.45 -5.16
C PHE A 36 8.02 1.39 -6.67
N SER A 37 9.26 1.22 -7.14
CA SER A 37 9.47 0.70 -8.49
C SER A 37 9.16 -0.80 -8.51
N LYS A 38 8.91 -1.35 -9.71
CA LYS A 38 8.71 -2.80 -9.88
C LYS A 38 9.89 -3.63 -9.37
N ASN A 39 11.11 -3.10 -9.42
CA ASN A 39 12.30 -3.79 -8.92
C ASN A 39 12.40 -3.68 -7.39
N ASP A 40 12.09 -2.52 -6.82
CA ASP A 40 12.10 -2.31 -5.38
C ASP A 40 11.04 -3.16 -4.70
N TYR A 41 9.83 -3.23 -5.27
CA TYR A 41 8.76 -4.09 -4.74
C TYR A 41 9.14 -5.58 -4.78
N LYS A 42 9.84 -6.03 -5.83
CA LYS A 42 10.37 -7.41 -5.88
C LYS A 42 11.43 -7.65 -4.80
N SER A 43 12.26 -6.67 -4.50
CA SER A 43 13.27 -6.76 -3.44
C SER A 43 12.61 -6.78 -2.05
N TYR A 44 11.64 -5.89 -1.82
CA TYR A 44 10.79 -5.87 -0.63
C TYR A 44 10.08 -7.22 -0.41
N LEU A 45 9.45 -7.79 -1.44
CA LEU A 45 8.77 -9.08 -1.31
C LEU A 45 9.73 -10.20 -0.88
N LYS A 46 11.00 -10.15 -1.28
CA LYS A 46 12.01 -11.14 -0.84
C LYS A 46 12.38 -10.96 0.62
N THR A 47 12.53 -9.73 1.12
CA THR A 47 12.82 -9.47 2.54
C THR A 47 11.59 -9.79 3.39
N TYR A 48 10.42 -9.32 2.98
CA TYR A 48 9.13 -9.60 3.61
C TYR A 48 8.83 -11.11 3.72
N THR A 49 9.04 -11.89 2.66
CA THR A 49 8.81 -13.35 2.69
C THR A 49 9.79 -14.07 3.64
N LYS A 50 10.99 -13.52 3.87
CA LYS A 50 11.92 -14.05 4.86
C LYS A 50 11.46 -13.70 6.28
N ALA A 51 11.11 -12.44 6.54
CA ALA A 51 10.58 -12.00 7.82
C ALA A 51 9.32 -12.80 8.22
N LEU A 52 8.41 -13.06 7.27
CA LEU A 52 7.25 -13.92 7.49
C LEU A 52 7.61 -15.36 7.84
N GLN A 53 8.62 -15.94 7.20
CA GLN A 53 9.05 -17.30 7.53
C GLN A 53 9.62 -17.39 8.94
N ASP A 54 10.39 -16.40 9.36
CA ASP A 54 10.93 -16.35 10.70
C ASP A 54 9.79 -16.18 11.71
N LYS A 55 8.80 -15.32 11.43
CA LYS A 55 7.57 -15.21 12.22
C LYS A 55 6.77 -16.51 12.30
N TRP A 56 6.57 -17.22 11.20
CA TRP A 56 5.84 -18.50 11.23
C TRP A 56 6.58 -19.59 12.02
N LYS A 57 7.92 -19.58 12.01
CA LYS A 57 8.71 -20.47 12.87
C LYS A 57 8.58 -20.08 14.34
N GLU A 58 8.55 -18.79 14.66
CA GLU A 58 8.29 -18.30 16.03
C GLU A 58 6.88 -18.68 16.52
N MET A 59 5.91 -18.82 15.61
CA MET A 59 4.54 -19.25 15.91
C MET A 59 4.35 -20.78 15.93
N ASP A 60 5.43 -21.57 15.90
CA ASP A 60 5.39 -23.04 15.87
C ASP A 60 4.49 -23.61 14.74
N LYS A 61 4.36 -22.90 13.61
CA LYS A 61 3.62 -23.41 12.45
C LYS A 61 4.32 -24.62 11.85
N SER A 62 3.53 -25.60 11.41
CA SER A 62 4.07 -26.78 10.75
C SER A 62 4.75 -26.41 9.43
N GLU A 63 5.75 -27.19 9.00
CA GLU A 63 6.41 -26.99 7.70
C GLU A 63 5.41 -27.02 6.54
N ASN A 64 4.34 -27.82 6.65
CA ASN A 64 3.30 -27.90 5.63
C ASN A 64 2.52 -26.58 5.51
N GLU A 65 2.14 -25.95 6.62
CA GLU A 65 1.47 -24.64 6.63
C GLU A 65 2.39 -23.54 6.10
N ILE A 66 3.67 -23.56 6.46
CA ILE A 66 4.68 -22.63 5.95
C ILE A 66 4.81 -22.76 4.43
N ASN A 67 4.84 -23.99 3.91
CA ASN A 67 4.95 -24.24 2.47
C ASN A 67 3.69 -23.81 1.72
N GLU A 68 2.50 -24.08 2.27
CA GLU A 68 1.23 -23.63 1.69
C GLU A 68 1.16 -22.08 1.66
N ALA A 69 1.56 -21.42 2.75
CA ALA A 69 1.60 -19.96 2.84
C ALA A 69 2.56 -19.36 1.81
N LYS A 70 3.75 -19.95 1.63
CA LYS A 70 4.72 -19.55 0.58
C LYS A 70 4.14 -19.68 -0.82
N GLN A 71 3.43 -20.77 -1.11
CA GLN A 71 2.81 -20.99 -2.40
C GLN A 71 1.74 -19.93 -2.67
N LYS A 72 0.82 -19.72 -1.72
CA LYS A 72 -0.24 -18.71 -1.82
C LYS A 72 0.32 -17.29 -1.97
N LEU A 73 1.39 -16.95 -1.24
CA LEU A 73 2.07 -15.66 -1.39
C LEU A 73 2.68 -15.51 -2.78
N THR A 74 3.34 -16.55 -3.29
CA THR A 74 3.93 -16.54 -4.64
C THR A 74 2.86 -16.35 -5.72
N GLU A 75 1.72 -17.01 -5.58
CA GLU A 75 0.58 -16.84 -6.50
C GLU A 75 -0.02 -15.44 -6.43
N ALA A 76 -0.18 -14.87 -5.23
CA ALA A 76 -0.67 -13.52 -5.04
C ALA A 76 0.28 -12.48 -5.65
N VAL A 77 1.60 -12.63 -5.42
CA VAL A 77 2.63 -11.78 -6.04
C VAL A 77 2.55 -11.83 -7.56
N LYS A 78 2.38 -13.00 -8.17
CA LYS A 78 2.23 -13.11 -9.63
C LYS A 78 1.03 -12.36 -10.18
N LYS A 79 -0.06 -12.23 -9.40
CA LYS A 79 -1.26 -11.47 -9.77
C LYS A 79 -1.09 -9.96 -9.57
N VAL A 80 -0.29 -9.55 -8.58
CA VAL A 80 -0.03 -8.14 -8.24
C VAL A 80 1.04 -7.52 -9.15
N LEU A 81 2.12 -8.24 -9.46
CA LEU A 81 3.23 -7.75 -10.29
C LEU A 81 2.85 -7.09 -11.63
N PRO A 82 1.84 -7.57 -12.40
CA PRO A 82 1.42 -6.90 -13.62
C PRO A 82 0.61 -5.62 -13.38
N LYS A 83 -0.05 -5.49 -12.22
CA LYS A 83 -0.89 -4.35 -11.83
C LYS A 83 -0.15 -3.30 -11.00
N LEU A 84 1.14 -3.49 -10.74
CA LEU A 84 1.93 -2.61 -9.87
C LEU A 84 1.88 -1.13 -10.24
N SER A 85 1.68 -0.80 -11.53
CA SER A 85 1.54 0.58 -12.02
C SER A 85 0.23 1.24 -11.61
N ASP A 86 -0.82 0.46 -11.37
CA ASP A 86 -2.18 0.90 -11.07
C ASP A 86 -2.48 0.82 -9.57
N LEU A 87 -1.49 0.41 -8.77
CA LEU A 87 -1.60 0.22 -7.33
C LEU A 87 -0.85 1.34 -6.60
N GLN A 88 -1.48 1.89 -5.57
CA GLN A 88 -0.79 2.72 -4.57
C GLN A 88 -0.32 1.85 -3.41
N PHE A 89 0.83 2.20 -2.84
CA PHE A 89 1.42 1.45 -1.72
C PHE A 89 1.30 2.25 -0.43
N PHE A 90 0.92 1.55 0.63
CA PHE A 90 0.75 2.13 1.94
C PHE A 90 1.56 1.34 2.97
N MET A 91 2.34 2.04 3.78
CA MET A 91 3.11 1.49 4.88
C MET A 91 2.40 1.80 6.20
N GLY A 92 2.55 0.94 7.21
CA GLY A 92 2.04 1.23 8.55
C GLY A 92 2.78 2.41 9.21
N GLU A 93 2.16 2.99 10.25
CA GLU A 93 2.71 4.12 11.02
C GLU A 93 4.16 3.88 11.50
N SER A 94 4.49 2.63 11.84
CA SER A 94 5.84 2.24 12.29
C SER A 94 6.93 2.43 11.24
N SER A 95 6.56 2.70 9.99
CA SER A 95 7.47 2.87 8.85
C SER A 95 8.49 1.75 8.70
N ASN A 96 8.09 0.52 9.06
CA ASN A 96 8.98 -0.63 9.03
C ASN A 96 9.11 -1.13 7.59
N PRO A 97 10.31 -1.08 6.97
CA PRO A 97 10.51 -1.53 5.58
C PRO A 97 10.35 -3.04 5.41
N ASP A 98 10.46 -3.82 6.50
CA ASP A 98 10.18 -5.26 6.53
C ASP A 98 8.73 -5.57 6.92
N GLY A 99 7.93 -4.54 7.21
CA GLY A 99 6.52 -4.63 7.57
C GLY A 99 5.62 -4.86 6.37
N LEU A 100 4.33 -5.06 6.64
CA LEU A 100 3.32 -5.25 5.59
C LEU A 100 3.07 -3.93 4.84
N ILE A 101 3.22 -3.99 3.52
CA ILE A 101 2.76 -2.96 2.59
C ILE A 101 1.33 -3.28 2.13
N GLY A 102 0.41 -2.36 2.39
CA GLY A 102 -0.94 -2.34 1.85
C GLY A 102 -0.95 -1.91 0.39
N LEU A 103 -1.82 -2.53 -0.40
CA LEU A 103 -1.98 -2.26 -1.83
C LEU A 103 -3.36 -1.69 -2.08
N LEU A 104 -3.45 -0.46 -2.56
CA LEU A 104 -4.72 0.17 -2.90
C LEU A 104 -4.95 0.12 -4.41
N GLU A 105 -6.06 -0.48 -4.84
CA GLU A 105 -6.56 -0.46 -6.21
C GLU A 105 -7.84 0.37 -6.26
N TYR A 106 -7.96 1.33 -7.18
CA TYR A 106 -9.26 1.92 -7.51
C TYR A 106 -9.92 1.08 -8.59
N ARG A 107 -11.10 0.55 -8.29
CA ARG A 107 -11.91 -0.21 -9.24
C ARG A 107 -13.12 0.62 -9.62
N GLN A 108 -13.31 0.79 -10.92
CA GLN A 108 -14.50 1.43 -11.45
C GLN A 108 -15.70 0.47 -11.36
N ASP A 109 -16.76 0.91 -10.68
CA ASP A 109 -18.02 0.21 -10.55
C ASP A 109 -19.14 1.14 -11.04
N GLY A 110 -19.36 1.15 -12.36
CA GLY A 110 -20.23 2.14 -13.02
C GLY A 110 -19.57 3.53 -13.07
N ASP A 111 -20.27 4.54 -12.56
CA ASP A 111 -19.81 5.94 -12.46
C ASP A 111 -19.06 6.25 -11.15
N VAL A 112 -18.85 5.24 -10.29
CA VAL A 112 -18.20 5.43 -8.97
C VAL A 112 -16.88 4.68 -8.93
N GLU A 113 -15.80 5.38 -8.58
CA GLU A 113 -14.52 4.75 -8.23
C GLU A 113 -14.57 4.22 -6.79
N LYS A 114 -14.36 2.92 -6.65
CA LYS A 114 -14.31 2.24 -5.35
C LYS A 114 -12.86 1.90 -5.00
N PRO A 115 -12.32 2.50 -3.93
CA PRO A 115 -11.01 2.11 -3.40
C PRO A 115 -11.08 0.74 -2.73
N ILE A 116 -10.18 -0.16 -3.12
CA ILE A 116 -10.04 -1.51 -2.56
C ILE A 116 -8.63 -1.66 -2.00
N MET A 117 -8.52 -1.64 -0.67
CA MET A 117 -7.27 -1.94 0.03
C MET A 117 -7.09 -3.46 0.15
N MET A 118 -5.94 -3.95 -0.28
CA MET A 118 -5.57 -5.36 -0.26
C MET A 118 -4.34 -5.58 0.62
N PHE A 119 -4.41 -6.61 1.44
CA PHE A 119 -3.35 -7.03 2.34
C PHE A 119 -3.06 -8.52 2.17
N PHE A 120 -1.81 -8.94 2.39
CA PHE A 120 -1.45 -10.35 2.37
C PHE A 120 -1.92 -11.03 3.66
N LYS A 121 -2.98 -11.86 3.54
CA LYS A 121 -3.58 -12.60 4.68
C LYS A 121 -2.56 -13.28 5.61
N HIS A 122 -1.49 -13.87 5.06
CA HIS A 122 -0.52 -14.62 5.87
C HIS A 122 0.46 -13.75 6.68
N GLY A 123 0.44 -12.43 6.47
CA GLY A 123 1.15 -11.46 7.30
C GLY A 123 0.24 -10.57 8.13
N LEU A 124 -1.03 -10.94 8.27
CA LEU A 124 -1.95 -10.36 9.23
C LEU A 124 -2.19 -11.36 10.36
N GLU A 125 -2.15 -10.89 11.59
CA GLU A 125 -2.64 -11.59 12.75
C GLU A 125 -4.02 -11.00 13.10
N GLU A 126 -5.02 -11.85 13.25
CA GLU A 126 -6.36 -11.42 13.68
C GLU A 126 -6.38 -11.38 15.20
N GLU A 127 -6.56 -10.18 15.78
CA GLU A 127 -6.89 -10.03 17.19
C GLU A 127 -8.40 -9.88 17.34
N LYS A 128 -9.03 -10.80 18.08
CA LYS A 128 -10.44 -10.65 18.48
C LYS A 128 -10.50 -9.78 19.73
N VAL A 129 -11.12 -8.62 19.58
CA VAL A 129 -11.58 -7.75 20.69
C VAL A 129 -12.97 -8.14 21.16
#